data_AF-A0A5R2N9F1-F1
#
_entry.id   AF-A0A5R2N9F1-F1
#
_cell.length_a   1.000
_cell.length_b   1.000
_cell.length_c   1.000
_cell.angle_alpha   90.00
_cell.angle_beta   90.00
_cell.angle_gamma   90.00
#
_symmetry.space_group_name_H-M   'P 1'
#
loop_
_entity.id
_entity.type
_entity.pdbx_description
1 polymer ?
#
loop_
_entity_poly.entity_id
_entity_poly.type
_entity_poly.pdbx_seq_one_letter_code
_entity_poly.pdbx_strand_id
1 'polypeptide(L)'
;MIHLFNGFQNQFGGSERETLELYRLLGADSRVCLWATSSRVSEGLMQEFPIRRVSPATRNVPDGGTYVFLGAHWRNKMWPYLIPRPRRLIYVFNTFHPKLIALTTRRPRLLRWPAAELVLISEFQRRVLQVEGVVHASPID
;
A
#
# COMPACT_ATOMS: atom_id res chain seq x y z
N MET A 1 -6.17 13.69 1.01
CA MET A 1 -5.37 13.08 -0.08
C MET A 1 -4.96 11.69 0.35
N ILE A 2 -5.27 10.68 -0.48
CA ILE A 2 -4.98 9.27 -0.21
C ILE A 2 -4.12 8.73 -1.36
N HIS A 3 -3.06 8.01 -1.03
CA HIS A 3 -2.18 7.37 -2.00
C HIS A 3 -2.20 5.87 -1.78
N LEU A 4 -2.69 5.14 -2.79
CA LEU A 4 -2.75 3.68 -2.77
C LEU A 4 -1.55 3.13 -3.53
N PHE A 5 -0.81 2.24 -2.89
CA PHE A 5 0.40 1.63 -3.42
C PHE A 5 0.19 0.13 -3.60
N ASN A 6 0.45 -0.37 -4.81
CA ASN A 6 0.42 -1.80 -5.13
C ASN A 6 1.52 -2.13 -6.17
N GLY A 7 1.78 -3.41 -6.43
CA GLY A 7 2.68 -3.85 -7.50
C GLY A 7 2.08 -3.72 -8.91
N PHE A 8 0.76 -3.84 -9.04
CA PHE A 8 -0.01 -3.79 -10.29
C PHE A 8 0.57 -4.71 -11.38
N GLN A 9 1.02 -5.90 -11.01
CA GLN A 9 1.73 -6.78 -11.96
C GLN A 9 0.77 -7.50 -12.91
N ASN A 10 -0.44 -7.84 -12.43
CA ASN A 10 -1.44 -8.51 -13.25
C ASN A 10 -2.87 -8.10 -12.83
N GLN A 11 -3.79 -8.07 -13.79
CA GLN A 11 -5.18 -7.62 -13.59
C GLN A 11 -6.07 -8.59 -12.78
N PHE A 12 -5.62 -9.83 -12.59
CA PHE A 12 -6.35 -10.87 -11.89
C PHE A 12 -5.87 -11.07 -10.44
N GLY A 13 -4.84 -10.32 -10.01
CA GLY A 13 -4.30 -10.39 -8.65
C GLY A 13 -5.31 -9.89 -7.62
N GLY A 14 -5.48 -10.61 -6.51
CA GLY A 14 -6.42 -10.22 -5.46
C GLY A 14 -6.14 -8.84 -4.88
N SER A 15 -4.87 -8.54 -4.60
CA SER A 15 -4.46 -7.23 -4.06
C SER A 15 -4.62 -6.09 -5.06
N GLU A 16 -4.39 -6.36 -6.34
CA GLU A 16 -4.57 -5.43 -7.44
C GLU A 16 -6.05 -5.06 -7.58
N ARG A 17 -6.93 -6.07 -7.63
CA ARG A 17 -8.39 -5.86 -7.74
C ARG A 17 -8.93 -5.11 -6.52
N GLU A 18 -8.50 -5.47 -5.32
CA GLU A 18 -8.87 -4.75 -4.09
C GLU A 18 -8.42 -3.29 -4.14
N THR A 19 -7.18 -3.02 -4.59
CA THR A 19 -6.66 -1.66 -4.71
C THR A 19 -7.47 -0.81 -5.68
N LEU A 20 -7.83 -1.38 -6.83
CA LEU A 20 -8.59 -0.69 -7.87
C LEU A 20 -10.04 -0.45 -7.44
N GLU A 21 -10.64 -1.39 -6.71
CA GLU A 21 -11.97 -1.20 -6.14
C GLU A 21 -11.97 -0.13 -5.05
N LEU A 22 -10.98 -0.16 -4.14
CA LEU A 22 -10.82 0.87 -3.13
C LEU A 22 -10.60 2.26 -3.76
N TYR A 23 -9.87 2.32 -4.88
CA TYR A 23 -9.72 3.55 -5.66
C TYR A 23 -11.06 4.08 -6.18
N ARG A 24 -11.92 3.21 -6.72
CA ARG A 24 -13.26 3.59 -7.22
C ARG A 24 -14.16 4.09 -6.09
N LEU A 25 -14.22 3.34 -4.97
CA LEU A 25 -15.06 3.68 -3.82
C LEU A 25 -14.64 4.99 -3.17
N LEU A 26 -13.34 5.17 -2.90
CA LEU A 26 -12.83 6.39 -2.26
C LEU A 26 -12.79 7.58 -3.23
N GLY A 27 -12.70 7.34 -4.53
CA GLY A 27 -12.63 8.37 -5.56
C GLY A 27 -13.88 9.24 -5.65
N ALA A 28 -15.02 8.77 -5.13
CA ALA A 28 -16.26 9.54 -5.06
C ALA A 28 -16.13 10.77 -4.14
N ASP A 29 -15.49 10.60 -2.97
CA ASP A 29 -15.49 11.62 -1.90
C ASP A 29 -14.10 12.17 -1.58
N SER A 30 -13.04 11.61 -2.19
CA SER A 30 -11.66 11.94 -1.85
C SER A 30 -10.75 11.97 -3.06
N ARG A 31 -9.72 12.82 -2.99
CA ARG A 31 -8.61 12.76 -3.95
C ARG A 31 -7.75 11.54 -3.65
N VAL A 32 -7.75 10.58 -4.59
CA VAL A 32 -7.00 9.33 -4.51
C VAL A 32 -6.02 9.21 -5.67
N CYS A 33 -4.79 8.77 -5.40
CA CYS A 33 -3.80 8.45 -6.44
C CYS A 33 -3.34 7.00 -6.33
N LEU A 34 -3.11 6.38 -7.49
CA LEU A 34 -2.58 5.03 -7.61
C LEU A 34 -1.08 5.09 -7.92
N TRP A 35 -0.28 4.33 -7.17
CA TRP A 35 1.17 4.27 -7.33
C TRP A 35 1.68 2.84 -7.49
N ALA A 36 2.36 2.60 -8.60
CA ALA A 36 3.08 1.36 -8.84
C ALA A 36 4.40 1.34 -8.05
N THR A 37 4.57 0.27 -7.26
CA THR A 37 5.79 0.00 -6.47
C THR A 37 6.77 -0.92 -7.20
N SER A 38 6.34 -1.55 -8.30
CA SER A 38 7.13 -2.46 -9.14
C SER A 38 7.42 -1.86 -10.51
N SER A 39 8.58 -2.16 -11.07
CA SER A 39 8.88 -1.88 -12.48
C SER A 39 8.09 -2.77 -13.43
N ARG A 40 7.62 -3.94 -12.96
CA ARG A 40 6.82 -4.92 -13.71
C ARG A 40 5.32 -4.62 -13.70
N VAL A 41 4.94 -3.36 -13.54
CA VAL A 41 3.53 -2.95 -13.62
C VAL A 41 2.98 -3.26 -15.02
N SER A 42 1.76 -3.78 -15.07
CA SER A 42 1.04 -4.11 -16.31
C SER A 42 0.68 -2.85 -17.09
N GLU A 43 1.03 -2.82 -18.37
CA GLU A 43 0.67 -1.72 -19.27
C GLU A 43 -0.84 -1.61 -19.47
N GLY A 44 -1.56 -2.74 -19.54
CA GLY A 44 -3.02 -2.75 -19.65
C GLY A 44 -3.69 -2.06 -18.46
N LEU A 45 -3.22 -2.34 -17.24
CA LEU A 45 -3.71 -1.65 -16.03
C LEU A 45 -3.39 -0.14 -16.06
N MET A 46 -2.24 0.26 -16.59
CA MET A 46 -1.88 1.68 -16.72
C MET A 46 -2.67 2.41 -17.82
N GLN A 47 -3.22 1.68 -18.80
CA GLN A 47 -4.11 2.25 -19.81
C GLN A 47 -5.53 2.44 -19.26
N GLU A 48 -6.01 1.51 -18.44
CA GLU A 48 -7.35 1.55 -17.86
C GLU A 48 -7.45 2.49 -16.64
N PHE A 49 -6.39 2.59 -15.85
CA PHE A 49 -6.37 3.37 -14.61
C PHE A 49 -5.23 4.39 -14.57
N PRO A 50 -5.38 5.52 -13.85
CA PRO A 50 -4.35 6.56 -13.76
C PRO A 50 -3.21 6.17 -12.78
N ILE A 51 -2.62 4.99 -12.98
CA ILE A 51 -1.52 4.45 -12.19
C ILE A 51 -0.23 5.18 -12.55
N ARG A 52 0.48 5.66 -11.52
CA ARG A 52 1.74 6.40 -11.66
C ARG A 52 2.90 5.61 -11.10
N ARG A 53 4.08 5.73 -11.71
CA ARG A 53 5.33 5.22 -11.12
C ARG A 53 5.94 6.30 -10.23
N VAL A 54 6.38 5.94 -9.03
CA VAL A 54 7.08 6.88 -8.14
C VAL A 54 8.45 7.22 -8.75
N SER A 55 8.68 8.49 -9.05
CA SER A 55 9.94 8.97 -9.63
C SER A 55 10.31 10.34 -9.05
N PRO A 56 11.20 10.38 -8.03
CA PRO A 56 11.71 11.64 -7.48
C PRO A 56 12.37 12.55 -8.51
N ALA A 57 13.09 11.98 -9.49
CA ALA A 57 13.78 12.72 -10.54
C ALA A 57 12.82 13.57 -11.40
N THR A 58 11.60 13.07 -11.64
CA THR A 58 10.57 13.75 -12.43
C THR A 58 9.57 14.51 -11.57
N ARG A 59 9.79 14.57 -10.25
CA ARG A 59 8.83 15.06 -9.24
C ARG A 59 7.46 14.35 -9.28
N ASN A 60 7.37 13.18 -9.92
CA ASN A 60 6.17 12.36 -9.89
C ASN A 60 6.17 11.50 -8.63
N VAL A 61 5.85 12.14 -7.51
CA VAL A 61 5.93 11.53 -6.18
C VAL A 61 4.63 11.78 -5.39
N PRO A 62 4.30 10.89 -4.45
CA PRO A 62 3.27 11.16 -3.45
C PRO A 62 3.63 12.42 -2.64
N ASP A 63 2.63 13.22 -2.27
CA ASP A 63 2.80 14.53 -1.63
C ASP A 63 2.51 14.52 -0.11
N GLY A 64 2.45 13.34 0.50
CA GLY A 64 2.18 13.14 1.93
C GLY A 64 0.77 12.61 2.20
N GLY A 65 0.06 13.16 3.18
CA GLY A 65 -1.30 12.70 3.50
C GLY A 65 -1.35 11.25 4.01
N THR A 66 -2.23 10.43 3.45
CA THR A 66 -2.37 9.02 3.85
C THR A 66 -1.74 8.10 2.81
N TYR A 67 -0.74 7.31 3.21
CA TYR A 67 -0.18 6.25 2.37
C TYR A 67 -0.77 4.91 2.78
N VAL A 68 -1.37 4.20 1.81
CA VAL A 68 -1.96 2.87 2.00
C VAL A 68 -1.24 1.89 1.08
N PHE A 69 -0.56 0.91 1.65
CA PHE A 69 0.08 -0.17 0.91
C PHE A 69 -0.80 -1.41 0.94
N LEU A 70 -1.23 -1.89 -0.22
CA LEU A 70 -2.06 -3.09 -0.36
C LEU A 70 -1.22 -4.18 -1.01
N GLY A 71 -0.93 -5.27 -0.28
CA GLY A 71 -0.09 -6.37 -0.80
C GLY A 71 1.32 -5.93 -1.24
N ALA A 72 1.77 -4.75 -0.84
CA ALA A 72 3.01 -4.13 -1.30
C ALA A 72 3.83 -3.58 -0.12
N HIS A 73 5.10 -3.31 -0.37
CA HIS A 73 5.97 -2.64 0.59
C HIS A 73 7.00 -1.75 -0.10
N TRP A 74 7.43 -0.70 0.59
CA TRP A 74 8.46 0.20 0.09
C TRP A 74 9.89 -0.33 0.33
N ARG A 75 10.07 -1.38 1.14
CA ARG A 75 11.39 -1.90 1.52
C ARG A 75 12.21 -2.27 0.26
N ASN A 76 13.50 -1.97 0.29
CA ASN A 76 14.46 -2.08 -0.82
C ASN A 76 14.27 -1.05 -1.94
N LYS A 77 13.58 0.07 -1.66
CA LYS A 77 13.50 1.23 -2.55
C LYS A 77 14.10 2.45 -1.87
N MET A 78 14.70 3.34 -2.66
CA MET A 78 15.29 4.58 -2.14
C MET A 78 14.33 5.77 -2.14
N TRP A 79 13.31 5.76 -3.00
CA TRP A 79 12.33 6.85 -3.07
C TRP A 79 11.66 7.22 -1.74
N PRO A 80 11.41 6.30 -0.77
CA PRO A 80 10.75 6.67 0.49
C PRO A 80 11.53 7.72 1.31
N TYR A 81 12.84 7.80 1.11
CA TYR A 81 13.71 8.79 1.75
C TYR A 81 13.78 10.13 1.00
N LEU A 82 13.22 10.20 -0.21
CA LEU A 82 13.30 11.34 -1.12
C LEU A 82 11.96 12.04 -1.34
N ILE A 83 10.91 11.58 -0.66
CA ILE A 83 9.56 12.11 -0.82
C ILE A 83 9.01 12.64 0.51
N PRO A 84 7.96 13.47 0.46
CA PRO A 84 7.22 13.85 1.66
C PRO A 84 6.80 12.66 2.52
N ARG A 85 6.95 12.81 3.83
CA ARG A 85 6.48 11.80 4.80
C ARG A 85 4.95 11.77 4.82
N PRO A 86 4.32 10.60 4.94
CA PRO A 86 2.89 10.54 5.16
C PRO A 86 2.53 11.04 6.57
N ARG A 87 1.32 11.58 6.72
CA ARG A 87 0.67 11.85 8.01
C ARG A 87 0.13 10.56 8.62
N ARG A 88 -0.37 9.63 7.80
CA ARG A 88 -0.90 8.32 8.22
C ARG A 88 -0.36 7.23 7.29
N LEU A 89 0.07 6.11 7.86
CA LEU A 89 0.65 5.00 7.12
C LEU A 89 -0.15 3.72 7.42
N ILE A 90 -0.78 3.15 6.40
CA ILE A 90 -1.66 1.99 6.51
C ILE A 90 -1.09 0.87 5.65
N TYR A 91 -1.13 -0.35 6.17
CA TYR A 91 -0.83 -1.56 5.41
C TYR A 91 -2.01 -2.50 5.45
N VAL A 92 -2.46 -2.93 4.27
CA VAL A 92 -3.47 -3.96 4.09
C VAL A 92 -2.76 -5.22 3.61
N PHE A 93 -2.73 -6.26 4.46
CA PHE A 93 -2.05 -7.50 4.17
C PHE A 93 -3.00 -8.68 4.14
N ASN A 94 -3.29 -9.15 2.93
CA ASN A 94 -4.08 -10.37 2.71
C ASN A 94 -3.22 -11.64 2.78
N THR A 95 -1.93 -11.52 3.09
CA THR A 95 -0.99 -12.66 3.07
C THR A 95 -0.44 -12.92 4.47
N PHE A 96 -0.56 -14.16 4.91
CA PHE A 96 0.05 -14.67 6.14
C PHE A 96 1.55 -14.88 5.94
N HIS A 97 2.34 -13.81 6.06
CA HIS A 97 3.79 -13.96 5.99
C HIS A 97 4.51 -13.13 7.09
N PRO A 98 5.09 -13.78 8.12
CA PRO A 98 5.77 -13.09 9.24
C PRO A 98 6.86 -12.11 8.81
N LYS A 99 7.56 -12.40 7.70
CA LYS A 99 8.54 -11.47 7.11
C LYS A 99 7.91 -10.11 6.75
N LEU A 100 6.68 -10.06 6.21
CA LEU A 100 6.04 -8.78 5.84
C LEU A 100 5.74 -7.92 7.07
N ILE A 101 5.42 -8.54 8.20
CA ILE A 101 5.25 -7.84 9.48
C ILE A 101 6.58 -7.25 9.92
N ALA A 102 7.64 -8.04 9.97
CA ALA A 102 8.96 -7.53 10.35
C ALA A 102 9.41 -6.34 9.46
N LEU A 103 9.06 -6.36 8.18
CA LEU A 103 9.37 -5.28 7.23
C LEU A 103 8.57 -3.99 7.50
N THR A 104 7.38 -4.08 8.09
CA THR A 104 6.46 -2.95 8.33
C THR A 104 6.50 -2.42 9.76
N THR A 105 6.80 -3.24 10.76
CA THR A 105 6.97 -2.79 12.15
C THR A 105 8.37 -2.24 12.43
N ARG A 106 9.43 -2.81 11.84
CA ARG A 106 10.82 -2.35 12.07
C ARG A 106 11.30 -1.43 10.95
N ARG A 107 11.14 -0.13 11.17
CA ARG A 107 11.43 0.91 10.16
C ARG A 107 12.74 1.63 10.50
N PRO A 108 13.60 1.93 9.51
CA PRO A 108 14.83 2.69 9.74
C PRO A 108 14.51 4.06 10.34
N ARG A 109 15.23 4.46 11.40
CA ARG A 109 15.01 5.74 12.09
C ARG A 109 15.09 6.94 11.14
N LEU A 110 15.96 6.87 10.14
CA LEU A 110 16.15 7.90 9.11
C LEU A 110 14.92 8.11 8.22
N LEU A 111 14.01 7.13 8.11
CA LEU A 111 12.81 7.26 7.28
C LEU A 111 11.78 8.25 7.87
N ARG A 112 11.74 8.41 9.20
CA ARG A 112 10.86 9.36 9.93
C ARG A 112 9.35 9.29 9.58
N TRP A 113 8.88 8.19 9.02
CA TRP A 113 7.45 7.96 8.76
C TRP A 113 6.69 7.64 10.07
N PRO A 114 5.38 7.95 10.17
CA PRO A 114 4.53 7.64 11.34
C PRO A 114 4.29 6.14 11.48
N ALA A 115 4.02 5.63 12.70
CA ALA A 115 3.76 4.22 12.93
C ALA A 115 2.76 3.61 11.91
N ALA A 116 3.03 2.37 11.51
CA ALA A 116 2.18 1.67 10.56
C ALA A 116 0.94 1.14 11.25
N GLU A 117 -0.23 1.48 10.73
CA GLU A 117 -1.50 0.85 11.07
C GLU A 117 -1.68 -0.38 10.22
N LEU A 118 -1.91 -1.53 10.85
CA LEU A 118 -2.09 -2.80 10.18
C LEU A 118 -3.59 -3.08 10.05
N VAL A 119 -4.03 -3.34 8.82
CA VAL A 119 -5.35 -3.88 8.52
C VAL A 119 -5.18 -5.36 8.18
N LEU A 120 -5.83 -6.19 8.98
CA LEU A 120 -5.77 -7.64 8.93
C LEU A 120 -7.06 -8.18 8.34
N ILE A 121 -6.97 -9.27 7.58
CA ILE A 121 -8.14 -9.87 6.93
C ILE A 121 -8.94 -10.77 7.86
N SER A 122 -8.40 -11.15 9.02
CA SER A 122 -9.12 -11.99 9.98
C SER A 122 -8.55 -11.96 11.41
N GLU A 123 -9.40 -12.32 12.39
CA GLU A 123 -8.98 -12.51 13.78
C GLU A 123 -8.03 -13.71 13.94
N PHE A 124 -8.11 -14.70 13.05
CA PHE A 124 -7.14 -15.79 13.00
C PHE A 124 -5.74 -15.25 12.67
N GLN A 125 -5.63 -14.38 11.66
CA GLN A 125 -4.38 -13.71 11.30
C GLN A 125 -3.80 -12.89 12.46
N ARG A 126 -4.64 -12.11 13.14
CA ARG A 126 -4.23 -11.33 14.31
C ARG A 126 -3.63 -12.20 15.41
N ARG A 127 -4.29 -13.30 15.76
CA ARG A 127 -3.84 -14.23 16.81
C ARG A 127 -2.53 -14.91 16.46
N VAL A 128 -2.40 -15.42 15.22
CA VAL A 128 -1.20 -16.12 14.77
C VAL A 128 0.01 -15.19 14.69
N LEU A 129 -0.20 -13.95 14.24
CA LEU A 129 0.88 -12.99 14.04
C LEU A 129 1.19 -12.15 15.28
N GLN A 130 0.37 -12.22 16.32
CA GLN A 130 0.50 -11.49 17.59
C GLN A 130 0.75 -9.99 17.39
N VAL A 131 0.01 -9.37 16.46
CA VAL A 131 0.10 -7.94 16.16
C VAL A 131 -1.18 -7.21 16.51
N GLU A 132 -1.05 -5.95 16.90
CA GLU A 132 -2.17 -5.02 16.97
C GLU A 132 -2.53 -4.52 15.58
N GLY A 133 -3.83 -4.46 15.28
CA GLY A 133 -4.36 -4.05 13.98
C GLY A 133 -5.88 -4.10 13.96
N VAL A 134 -6.47 -3.40 12.99
CA VAL A 134 -7.92 -3.43 12.74
C VAL A 134 -8.21 -4.64 11.86
N VAL A 135 -9.15 -5.50 12.27
CA VAL A 135 -9.60 -6.61 11.45
C VAL A 135 -10.73 -6.14 10.54
N HIS A 136 -10.50 -6.20 9.24
CA HIS A 136 -11.54 -6.08 8.22
C HIS A 136 -11.70 -7.44 7.56
N ALA A 137 -12.69 -8.19 8.03
CA ALA A 137 -12.95 -9.54 7.55
C ALA A 137 -13.16 -9.55 6.03
N SER A 138 -12.44 -10.42 5.34
CA SER A 138 -12.78 -10.76 3.96
C SER A 138 -14.15 -11.45 3.95
N PRO A 139 -15.05 -11.19 2.99
CA PRO A 139 -16.38 -11.80 2.95
C PRO A 139 -16.40 -13.31 2.68
N ILE A 140 -15.23 -13.96 2.61
CA ILE A 140 -15.05 -15.39 2.37
C ILE A 140 -14.54 -16.12 3.62
N ASP A 141 -14.34 -15.41 4.74
CA ASP A 141 -13.96 -15.96 6.05
C ASP A 141 -15.18 -16.27 6.94
#